data_AF-A0A4S4E6B2-F1
#
_entry.id   AF-A0A4S4E6B2-F1
#
_cell.length_a   1.000
_cell.length_b   1.000
_cell.length_c   1.000
_cell.angle_alpha   90.00
_cell.angle_beta   90.00
_cell.angle_gamma   90.00
#
_symmetry.space_group_name_H-M   'P 1'
#
loop_
_entity.id
_entity.type
_entity.pdbx_description
1 polymer ?
#
loop_
_entity_poly.entity_id
_entity_poly.type
_entity_poly.pdbx_seq_one_letter_code
_entity_poly.pdbx_strand_id
1 'polypeptide(L)'
;MAMAMALRRLCSSLNNNPLLHRLPNGAPLYYMSSLPSEAVSDKEKLRITWTSQLNAPLQEVDPEIADIIELEKARQWKGLELIPSENFTSVSVMQAVGSVMTNKYSEGYPGARYYGGNEYIDMAESLCQKRALEAFQLDPAKWGGKCITRMICACLWQ
;
A
#
# COMPACT_ATOMS: atom_id res chain seq x y z
N MET A 1 36.74 -3.61 4.51
CA MET A 1 37.84 -3.48 3.52
C MET A 1 37.84 -4.71 2.62
N ALA A 2 37.75 -4.50 1.30
CA ALA A 2 38.39 -5.25 0.20
C ALA A 2 38.42 -6.81 0.23
N MET A 3 38.18 -7.60 -0.83
CA MET A 3 37.86 -7.40 -2.24
C MET A 3 37.61 -8.80 -2.86
N ALA A 4 36.94 -8.81 -4.01
CA ALA A 4 36.48 -9.93 -4.84
C ALA A 4 37.46 -11.09 -5.14
N MET A 5 36.88 -12.27 -5.42
CA MET A 5 37.43 -13.29 -6.31
C MET A 5 36.31 -13.91 -7.16
N ALA A 6 36.36 -13.63 -8.46
CA ALA A 6 35.55 -14.25 -9.52
C ALA A 6 36.20 -15.56 -9.99
N LEU A 7 35.42 -16.55 -10.45
CA LEU A 7 35.78 -17.59 -11.44
C LEU A 7 34.50 -18.36 -11.85
N ARG A 8 33.91 -18.03 -13.01
CA ARG A 8 33.96 -18.79 -14.28
C ARG A 8 33.50 -20.26 -14.23
N ARG A 9 32.42 -20.56 -14.96
CA ARG A 9 32.26 -21.82 -15.69
C ARG A 9 31.56 -21.59 -17.04
N LEU A 10 32.24 -21.99 -18.09
CA LEU A 10 31.83 -22.09 -19.50
C LEU A 10 31.28 -23.50 -19.76
N CYS A 11 30.25 -23.62 -20.61
CA CYS A 11 30.06 -24.69 -21.61
C CYS A 11 28.74 -24.40 -22.36
N SER A 12 28.71 -24.06 -23.65
CA SER A 12 28.90 -24.92 -24.85
C SER A 12 27.55 -25.29 -25.48
N SER A 13 27.28 -24.79 -26.69
CA SER A 13 26.79 -25.65 -27.78
C SER A 13 27.00 -24.97 -29.13
N LEU A 14 27.70 -25.71 -30.00
CA LEU A 14 28.00 -25.42 -31.39
C LEU A 14 26.80 -25.79 -32.26
N ASN A 15 26.54 -25.03 -33.34
CA ASN A 15 26.10 -25.65 -34.58
C ASN A 15 26.47 -24.83 -35.83
N ASN A 16 27.54 -25.28 -36.47
CA ASN A 16 27.76 -25.50 -37.92
C ASN A 16 27.39 -24.44 -38.98
N ASN A 17 28.45 -23.99 -39.68
CA ASN A 17 28.51 -23.21 -40.93
C ASN A 17 27.85 -23.90 -42.15
N PRO A 18 27.70 -23.20 -43.29
CA PRO A 18 28.71 -23.44 -44.33
C PRO A 18 29.27 -22.17 -45.00
N LEU A 19 30.53 -22.32 -45.40
CA LEU A 19 31.31 -21.43 -46.26
C LEU A 19 30.64 -21.26 -47.64
N LEU A 20 30.72 -20.08 -48.26
CA LEU A 20 30.96 -19.93 -49.71
C LEU A 20 31.33 -18.49 -50.12
N HIS A 21 32.57 -18.41 -50.62
CA HIS A 21 33.07 -17.61 -51.75
C HIS A 21 32.98 -16.06 -51.80
N ARG A 22 34.17 -15.47 -51.99
CA ARG A 22 34.43 -14.07 -52.37
C ARG A 22 33.91 -13.74 -53.78
N LEU A 23 33.32 -12.56 -53.93
CA LEU A 23 33.39 -11.72 -55.14
C LEU A 23 33.82 -10.29 -54.75
N PRO A 24 34.63 -9.59 -55.58
CA PRO A 24 35.21 -8.30 -55.23
C PRO A 24 34.37 -7.12 -55.74
N ASN A 25 34.48 -6.00 -55.02
CA ASN A 25 34.16 -4.61 -55.40
C ASN A 25 32.70 -4.13 -55.24
N GLY A 26 32.46 -3.27 -54.22
CA GLY A 26 31.42 -2.24 -54.25
C GLY A 26 30.64 -2.00 -52.95
N ALA A 27 31.01 -0.93 -52.21
CA ALA A 27 30.25 -0.21 -51.16
C ALA A 27 30.11 -0.83 -49.74
N PRO A 28 30.16 -0.01 -48.66
CA PRO A 28 30.07 -0.46 -47.29
C PRO A 28 28.60 -0.67 -46.89
N LEU A 29 28.23 -1.90 -46.55
CA LEU A 29 27.02 -2.17 -45.78
C LEU A 29 27.29 -1.70 -44.35
N TYR A 30 26.84 -0.49 -44.02
CA TYR A 30 26.73 -0.04 -42.64
C TYR A 30 25.70 -0.94 -41.94
N TYR A 31 26.20 -2.02 -41.32
CA TYR A 31 25.43 -2.78 -40.35
C TYR A 31 25.23 -1.88 -39.12
N MET A 32 24.20 -1.04 -39.16
CA MET A 32 23.62 -0.50 -37.93
C MET A 32 23.07 -1.71 -37.19
N SER A 33 23.87 -2.22 -36.26
CA SER A 33 23.39 -3.13 -35.24
C SER A 33 22.30 -2.39 -34.48
N SER A 34 21.05 -2.61 -34.89
CA SER A 34 19.89 -2.33 -34.07
C SER A 34 20.06 -3.17 -32.81
N LEU A 35 20.61 -2.55 -31.78
CA LEU A 35 20.59 -3.07 -30.43
C LEU A 35 19.15 -3.52 -30.11
N PRO A 36 18.95 -4.67 -29.45
CA PRO A 36 17.62 -5.25 -29.33
C PRO A 36 16.68 -4.26 -28.64
N SER A 37 15.51 -4.06 -29.26
CA SER A 37 14.34 -3.39 -28.68
C SER A 37 13.97 -3.92 -27.28
N GLU A 38 14.47 -5.10 -26.89
CA GLU A 38 14.29 -5.70 -25.57
C GLU A 38 14.92 -4.86 -24.44
N ALA A 39 16.08 -4.23 -24.65
CA ALA A 39 16.76 -3.47 -23.60
C ALA A 39 16.04 -2.16 -23.21
N VAL A 40 15.16 -1.65 -24.08
CA VAL A 40 14.29 -0.50 -23.80
C VAL A 40 13.00 -0.96 -23.10
N SER A 41 12.44 -2.10 -23.52
CA SER A 41 11.29 -2.76 -22.87
C SER A 41 11.57 -3.14 -21.41
N ASP A 42 12.77 -3.63 -21.11
CA ASP A 42 13.12 -4.06 -19.75
C ASP A 42 13.29 -2.90 -18.76
N LYS A 43 13.66 -1.70 -19.24
CA LYS A 43 13.72 -0.49 -18.41
C LYS A 43 12.34 0.12 -18.13
N GLU A 44 11.38 -0.07 -19.04
CA GLU A 44 9.99 0.34 -18.84
C GLU A 44 9.29 -0.56 -17.81
N LYS A 45 9.52 -1.88 -17.87
CA LYS A 45 8.94 -2.88 -16.94
C LYS A 45 9.33 -2.66 -15.47
N LEU A 46 10.55 -2.19 -15.21
CA LEU A 46 11.00 -1.90 -13.85
C LEU A 46 10.39 -0.63 -13.24
N ARG A 47 9.89 0.30 -14.07
CA ARG A 47 9.40 1.62 -13.64
C ARG A 47 7.96 1.62 -13.10
N ILE A 48 7.17 0.59 -13.38
CA ILE A 48 5.75 0.50 -12.95
C ILE A 48 5.53 -0.75 -12.10
N THR A 49 6.31 -0.93 -11.03
CA THR A 49 6.18 -2.06 -10.11
C THR A 49 5.55 -1.64 -8.78
N TRP A 50 5.96 -0.51 -8.20
CA TRP A 50 5.44 -0.05 -6.91
C TRP A 50 3.97 0.36 -6.97
N THR A 51 3.50 0.99 -8.06
CA THR A 51 2.10 1.44 -8.16
C THR A 51 1.16 0.25 -8.22
N SER A 52 1.56 -0.83 -8.91
CA SER A 52 0.81 -2.08 -8.93
C SER A 52 0.76 -2.70 -7.53
N GLN A 53 1.89 -2.71 -6.81
CA GLN A 53 1.97 -3.24 -5.46
C GLN A 53 1.08 -2.47 -4.47
N LEU A 54 1.03 -1.13 -4.53
CA LEU A 54 0.22 -0.29 -3.64
C LEU A 54 -1.29 -0.49 -3.80
N ASN A 55 -1.75 -1.01 -4.94
CA ASN A 55 -3.16 -1.23 -5.24
C ASN A 55 -3.55 -2.72 -5.25
N ALA A 56 -2.59 -3.63 -5.06
CA ALA A 56 -2.84 -5.07 -5.01
C ALA A 56 -3.51 -5.46 -3.68
N PRO A 57 -4.37 -6.49 -3.67
CA PRO A 57 -5.01 -6.96 -2.46
C PRO A 57 -3.98 -7.57 -1.48
N LEU A 58 -4.29 -7.54 -0.19
CA LEU A 58 -3.39 -8.05 0.86
C LEU A 58 -2.96 -9.50 0.60
N GLN A 59 -3.86 -10.35 0.10
CA GLN A 59 -3.59 -11.76 -0.20
C GLN A 59 -2.49 -11.95 -1.25
N GLU A 60 -2.34 -11.00 -2.18
CA GLU A 60 -1.30 -11.04 -3.21
C GLU A 60 0.01 -10.41 -2.71
N VAL A 61 -0.08 -9.33 -1.93
CA VAL A 61 1.08 -8.58 -1.43
C VAL A 61 1.76 -9.30 -0.27
N ASP A 62 0.98 -9.85 0.67
CA ASP A 62 1.42 -10.50 1.89
C ASP A 62 0.46 -11.64 2.30
N PRO A 63 0.56 -12.83 1.66
CA PRO A 63 -0.30 -13.96 1.95
C PRO A 63 -0.13 -14.50 3.38
N GLU A 64 1.05 -14.34 3.99
CA GLU A 64 1.31 -14.81 5.35
C GLU A 64 0.49 -14.02 6.38
N ILE A 65 0.45 -12.68 6.25
CA ILE A 65 -0.41 -11.84 7.08
C ILE A 65 -1.90 -12.12 6.80
N ALA A 66 -2.28 -12.34 5.54
CA ALA A 66 -3.66 -12.69 5.21
C ALA A 66 -4.11 -13.99 5.90
N ASP A 67 -3.26 -15.01 5.92
CA ASP A 67 -3.53 -16.28 6.59
C ASP A 67 -3.66 -16.12 8.11
N ILE A 68 -2.80 -15.29 8.73
CA ILE A 68 -2.90 -14.97 10.17
C ILE A 68 -4.25 -14.32 10.50
N ILE A 69 -4.73 -13.40 9.66
CA ILE A 69 -6.03 -12.75 9.85
C ILE A 69 -7.18 -13.77 9.74
N GLU A 70 -7.12 -14.71 8.79
CA GLU A 70 -8.15 -15.76 8.66
C GLU A 70 -8.14 -16.73 9.85
N LEU A 71 -6.95 -17.06 10.38
CA LEU A 71 -6.83 -17.86 11.61
C LEU A 71 -7.45 -17.14 12.82
N GLU A 72 -7.23 -15.83 12.96
CA GLU A 72 -7.84 -15.04 14.04
C GLU A 72 -9.36 -14.92 13.89
N LYS A 73 -9.88 -14.73 12.66
CA LYS A 73 -11.32 -14.77 12.40
C LYS A 73 -11.93 -16.10 12.80
N ALA A 74 -11.26 -17.22 12.48
CA ALA A 74 -11.72 -18.54 12.87
C ALA A 74 -11.67 -18.76 14.39
N ARG A 75 -10.67 -18.20 15.08
CA ARG A 75 -10.58 -18.22 16.55
C ARG A 75 -11.77 -17.50 17.17
N GLN A 76 -12.02 -16.25 16.76
CA GLN A 76 -13.13 -15.42 17.24
C GLN A 76 -14.49 -16.05 16.96
N TRP A 77 -14.65 -16.74 15.84
CA TRP A 77 -15.91 -17.41 15.49
C TRP A 77 -16.18 -18.66 16.35
N LYS A 78 -15.14 -19.40 16.72
CA LYS A 78 -15.27 -20.68 17.46
C LYS A 78 -15.20 -20.50 18.98
N GLY A 79 -14.62 -19.41 19.44
CA GLY A 79 -14.40 -19.12 20.86
C GLY A 79 -15.64 -18.55 21.55
N LEU A 80 -15.75 -18.83 22.85
CA LEU A 80 -16.64 -18.07 23.74
C LEU A 80 -15.81 -16.95 24.37
N GLU A 81 -15.88 -15.77 23.78
CA GLU A 81 -15.12 -14.62 24.25
C GLU A 81 -15.80 -14.01 25.48
N LEU A 82 -15.23 -14.26 26.67
CA LEU A 82 -15.78 -13.82 27.97
C LEU A 82 -15.01 -12.66 28.60
N ILE A 83 -14.08 -12.05 27.85
CA ILE A 83 -13.31 -10.91 28.34
C ILE A 83 -14.22 -9.68 28.28
N PRO A 84 -14.56 -9.05 29.41
CA PRO A 84 -15.61 -8.02 29.48
C PRO A 84 -15.27 -6.71 28.76
N SER A 85 -13.99 -6.49 28.44
CA SER A 85 -13.51 -5.32 27.72
C SER A 85 -13.37 -5.55 26.21
N GLU A 86 -13.50 -6.78 25.74
CA GLU A 86 -13.45 -7.09 24.31
C GLU A 86 -14.83 -7.00 23.69
N ASN A 87 -14.88 -6.72 22.38
CA ASN A 87 -16.13 -6.61 21.63
C ASN A 87 -15.90 -6.87 20.13
N PHE A 88 -16.96 -7.21 19.41
CA PHE A 88 -16.96 -7.32 17.96
C PHE A 88 -17.54 -6.05 17.34
N THR A 89 -16.71 -5.29 16.63
CA THR A 89 -17.16 -4.06 15.96
C THR A 89 -17.91 -4.35 14.66
N SER A 90 -18.65 -3.37 14.16
CA SER A 90 -19.40 -3.48 12.91
C SER A 90 -18.49 -3.40 11.68
N VAL A 91 -18.95 -3.99 10.56
CA VAL A 91 -18.23 -3.91 9.28
C VAL A 91 -18.11 -2.46 8.78
N SER A 92 -19.14 -1.63 8.99
CA SER A 92 -19.12 -0.22 8.62
C SER A 92 -18.03 0.56 9.34
N VAL A 93 -17.74 0.21 10.60
CA VAL A 93 -16.63 0.78 11.35
C VAL A 93 -15.29 0.38 10.73
N MET A 94 -15.08 -0.92 10.48
CA MET A 94 -13.83 -1.42 9.91
C MET A 94 -13.55 -0.80 8.54
N GLN A 95 -14.58 -0.61 7.71
CA GLN A 95 -14.46 0.09 6.42
C GLN A 95 -14.00 1.54 6.56
N ALA A 96 -14.53 2.28 7.55
CA ALA A 96 -14.10 3.65 7.80
C ALA A 96 -12.65 3.73 8.31
N VAL A 97 -12.26 2.83 9.22
CA VAL A 97 -10.89 2.75 9.77
C VAL A 97 -9.87 2.41 8.69
N GLY A 98 -10.19 1.46 7.80
CA GLY A 98 -9.33 1.05 6.68
C GLY A 98 -9.39 1.97 5.46
N SER A 99 -9.98 3.17 5.57
CA SER A 99 -10.15 4.09 4.44
C SER A 99 -8.95 5.01 4.22
N VAL A 100 -8.97 5.74 3.11
CA VAL A 100 -7.93 6.74 2.74
C VAL A 100 -7.80 7.90 3.72
N MET A 101 -8.70 8.02 4.70
CA MET A 101 -8.62 9.03 5.77
C MET A 101 -7.30 8.92 6.54
N THR A 102 -6.70 7.72 6.62
CA THR A 102 -5.40 7.49 7.26
C THR A 102 -4.23 8.25 6.60
N ASN A 103 -4.39 8.71 5.35
CA ASN A 103 -3.31 9.35 4.61
C ASN A 103 -3.11 10.82 5.01
N LYS A 104 -4.07 11.44 5.71
CA LYS A 104 -4.06 12.88 5.94
C LYS A 104 -3.49 13.26 7.30
N TYR A 105 -2.48 14.13 7.27
CA TYR A 105 -1.97 14.79 8.47
C TYR A 105 -2.80 16.03 8.81
N SER A 106 -3.34 16.10 10.03
CA SER A 106 -4.34 17.10 10.43
C SER A 106 -4.10 17.69 11.82
N GLU A 107 -2.85 18.04 12.13
CA GLU A 107 -2.51 18.68 13.41
C GLU A 107 -3.27 20.00 13.62
N GLY A 108 -3.71 20.22 14.86
CA GLY A 108 -4.60 21.32 15.26
C GLY A 108 -6.04 20.85 15.44
N TYR A 109 -6.99 21.77 15.41
CA TYR A 109 -8.43 21.51 15.54
C TYR A 109 -9.19 21.92 14.27
N PRO A 110 -10.44 21.45 14.07
CA PRO A 110 -11.26 21.91 12.95
C PRO A 110 -11.33 23.44 12.86
N GLY A 111 -11.05 23.99 11.68
CA GLY A 111 -10.97 25.44 11.45
C GLY A 111 -9.70 26.13 12.00
N ALA A 112 -8.84 25.41 12.72
CA ALA A 112 -7.59 25.88 13.31
C ALA A 112 -6.47 24.84 13.13
N ARG A 113 -6.24 24.43 11.88
CA ARG A 113 -5.21 23.46 11.49
C ARG A 113 -3.90 24.17 11.18
N TYR A 114 -2.78 23.51 11.47
CA TYR A 114 -1.46 23.98 11.05
C TYR A 114 -1.21 23.78 9.55
N TYR A 115 -1.89 22.80 8.95
CA TYR A 115 -1.71 22.40 7.55
C TYR A 115 -3.00 22.55 6.74
N GLY A 116 -2.85 22.85 5.45
CA GLY A 116 -3.98 22.93 4.51
C GLY A 116 -4.58 21.57 4.12
N GLY A 117 -5.65 21.63 3.32
CA GLY A 117 -6.31 20.47 2.72
C GLY A 117 -7.11 19.60 3.70
N ASN A 118 -7.52 20.14 4.84
CA ASN A 118 -8.22 19.40 5.90
C ASN A 118 -9.75 19.57 5.85
N GLU A 119 -10.32 20.11 4.77
CA GLU A 119 -11.75 20.41 4.64
C GLU A 119 -12.66 19.22 5.03
N TYR A 120 -12.36 18.04 4.48
CA TYR A 120 -13.11 16.82 4.75
C TYR A 120 -12.74 16.16 6.09
N ILE A 121 -11.50 16.35 6.57
CA ILE A 121 -11.10 15.87 7.89
C ILE A 121 -11.82 16.66 8.98
N ASP A 122 -11.93 17.97 8.81
CA ASP A 122 -12.65 18.87 9.71
C ASP A 122 -14.14 18.53 9.73
N MET A 123 -14.73 18.18 8.57
CA MET A 123 -16.10 17.67 8.50
C MET A 123 -16.27 16.39 9.33
N ALA A 124 -15.38 15.41 9.16
CA ALA A 124 -15.44 14.15 9.88
C ALA A 124 -15.23 14.33 11.40
N GLU A 125 -14.24 15.12 11.81
CA GLU A 125 -13.96 15.38 13.23
C GLU A 125 -15.12 16.17 13.89
N SER A 126 -15.65 17.20 13.22
CA SER A 126 -16.78 17.97 13.75
C SER A 126 -18.03 17.10 13.90
N LEU A 127 -18.29 16.22 12.94
CA LEU A 127 -19.40 15.26 13.02
C LEU A 127 -19.18 14.26 14.18
N CYS A 128 -17.96 13.77 14.36
CA CYS A 128 -17.60 12.88 15.47
C CYS A 128 -17.82 13.56 16.83
N GLN A 129 -17.37 14.81 16.98
CA GLN A 129 -17.56 15.60 18.20
C GLN A 129 -19.04 15.80 18.52
N LYS A 130 -19.83 16.18 17.51
CA LYS A 130 -21.28 16.32 17.65
C LYS A 130 -21.94 15.02 18.08
N ARG A 131 -21.67 13.91 17.38
CA ARG A 131 -22.26 12.60 17.68
C ARG A 131 -21.89 12.07 19.05
N ALA A 132 -20.66 12.31 19.51
CA ALA A 132 -20.25 11.90 20.85
C ALA A 132 -21.05 12.65 21.93
N LEU A 133 -21.25 13.96 21.79
CA LEU A 133 -22.07 14.72 22.73
C LEU A 133 -23.52 14.21 22.72
N GLU A 134 -24.08 13.95 21.53
CA GLU A 134 -25.44 13.40 21.38
C GLU A 134 -25.58 12.00 22.00
N ALA A 135 -24.59 11.12 21.81
CA ALA A 135 -24.58 9.76 22.32
C ALA A 135 -24.62 9.70 23.86
N PHE A 136 -24.03 10.69 24.53
CA PHE A 136 -24.03 10.82 25.98
C PHE A 136 -25.00 11.89 26.51
N GLN A 137 -25.86 12.46 25.64
CA GLN A 137 -26.83 13.52 25.97
C GLN A 137 -26.20 14.71 26.71
N LEU A 138 -25.01 15.13 26.27
CA LEU A 138 -24.25 16.20 26.89
C LEU A 138 -24.57 17.56 26.27
N ASP A 139 -24.64 18.58 27.12
CA ASP A 139 -24.77 19.98 26.71
C ASP A 139 -23.43 20.50 26.13
N PRO A 140 -23.38 20.89 24.84
CA PRO A 140 -22.15 21.39 24.21
C PRO A 140 -21.57 22.64 24.88
N ALA A 141 -22.38 23.44 25.59
CA ALA A 141 -21.89 24.61 26.30
C ALA A 141 -21.15 24.26 27.59
N LYS A 142 -21.43 23.08 28.17
CA LYS A 142 -20.83 22.60 29.43
C LYS A 142 -19.72 21.58 29.20
N TRP A 143 -19.81 20.83 28.10
CA TRP A 143 -18.90 19.76 27.76
C TRP A 143 -18.15 20.09 26.47
N GLY A 144 -16.86 20.40 26.60
CA GLY A 144 -16.00 20.73 25.47
C GLY A 144 -15.50 19.50 24.71
N GLY A 145 -15.51 19.57 23.37
CA GLY A 145 -15.10 18.49 22.46
C GLY A 145 -13.63 18.05 22.52
N LYS A 146 -12.77 18.68 23.34
CA LYS A 146 -11.32 18.39 23.40
C LYS A 146 -10.99 16.96 23.84
N CYS A 147 -11.81 16.35 24.70
CA CYS A 147 -11.63 14.95 25.11
C CYS A 147 -12.12 13.96 24.05
N ILE A 148 -12.94 14.41 23.09
CA ILE A 148 -13.60 13.53 22.11
C ILE A 148 -12.73 13.32 20.85
N THR A 149 -11.82 14.23 20.50
CA THR A 149 -10.97 14.06 19.30
C THR A 149 -9.99 12.89 19.44
N ARG A 150 -9.49 12.57 20.65
CA ARG A 150 -8.72 11.32 20.88
C ARG A 150 -9.59 10.06 20.92
N MET A 151 -10.90 10.24 20.94
CA MET A 151 -11.95 9.22 20.96
C MET A 151 -12.62 9.04 19.59
N ILE A 152 -11.94 9.38 18.48
CA ILE A 152 -12.37 8.93 17.14
C ILE A 152 -12.50 7.40 17.09
N CYS A 153 -11.69 6.66 17.86
CA CYS A 153 -11.89 5.22 18.05
C CYS A 153 -13.15 4.86 18.84
N ALA A 154 -13.66 5.70 19.75
CA ALA A 154 -14.82 5.36 20.56
C ALA A 154 -16.15 5.61 19.84
N CYS A 155 -16.26 6.62 18.97
CA CYS A 155 -17.44 6.80 18.11
C CYS A 155 -17.61 5.70 17.06
N LEU A 156 -16.56 4.92 16.82
CA LEU A 156 -16.54 3.74 15.96
C LEU A 156 -16.75 2.44 16.76
N TRP A 157 -16.86 2.47 18.09
CA TRP A 157 -17.05 1.27 18.91
C TRP A 157 -18.49 1.11 19.44
N GLN A 158 -19.43 1.89 18.92
CA GLN A 158 -20.87 1.71 19.11
C GLN A 158 -21.55 1.37 17.78
#